data_AF-A0A3D5EAR3-F1
#
_entry.id   AF-A0A3D5EAR3-F1
#
_cell.length_a   1.000
_cell.length_b   1.000
_cell.length_c   1.000
_cell.angle_alpha   90.00
_cell.angle_beta   90.00
_cell.angle_gamma   90.00
#
_symmetry.space_group_name_H-M   'P 1'
#
loop_
_entity.id
_entity.type
_entity.pdbx_description
1 polymer ?
#
loop_
_entity_poly.entity_id
_entity_poly.type
_entity_poly.pdbx_seq_one_letter_code
_entity_poly.pdbx_strand_id
1 'polypeptide(L)'
;MKMFKRSLVASSIVASLCITSTSYADDIEVKISNSLLDTYTDKYEEADLVVMKLSDIRLSAMAYWAQNESYPAVINDLIADSFYFGTFTTTFGTVINGANNVDSYALTLDLPSPELASYVASGVNGTFNGNTVRLEFGLPMSAIARDVSLSRFDDPANPDLNRMEADINMNGNDVNNVGSVTANTATINGDLVVNSGANTLEMTTSGLRYNGSQVITSDNIDAYSPGEDAVLKSEGAIMNGLYTIQGANSGLTIGDDSRLNFQESGEIKSWVAPTDRGLSIGRGSASLLTVGDGAYETGLVF
;
A
#
# COMPACT_ATOMS: atom_id res chain seq x y z
N MET A 1 41.26 -56.54 116.93
CA MET A 1 41.01 -55.12 117.28
C MET A 1 41.77 -54.25 116.28
N LYS A 2 41.16 -53.17 115.77
CA LYS A 2 41.68 -52.04 114.92
C LYS A 2 43.19 -52.08 114.58
N MET A 3 43.68 -51.93 113.33
CA MET A 3 43.38 -50.94 112.25
C MET A 3 43.93 -51.46 110.87
N PHE A 4 44.02 -50.77 109.71
CA PHE A 4 43.81 -49.35 109.34
C PHE A 4 43.05 -49.11 107.99
N LYS A 5 43.72 -48.88 106.83
CA LYS A 5 43.15 -48.35 105.54
C LYS A 5 44.07 -48.54 104.31
N ARG A 6 43.49 -48.87 103.12
CA ARG A 6 43.80 -48.45 101.70
C ARG A 6 43.39 -49.56 100.68
N SER A 7 43.04 -49.32 99.39
CA SER A 7 42.66 -48.09 98.66
C SER A 7 41.97 -48.36 97.28
N LEU A 8 40.81 -47.73 97.03
CA LEU A 8 40.28 -47.14 95.75
C LEU A 8 40.13 -47.94 94.42
N VAL A 9 39.02 -47.64 93.71
CA VAL A 9 38.65 -47.82 92.27
C VAL A 9 38.27 -49.23 91.75
N ALA A 10 36.97 -49.38 91.46
CA ALA A 10 36.46 -50.01 90.23
C ALA A 10 35.06 -49.45 89.93
N SER A 11 34.99 -48.18 89.51
CA SER A 11 33.77 -47.59 88.95
C SER A 11 33.63 -48.00 87.47
N SER A 12 32.44 -47.80 86.90
CA SER A 12 32.06 -48.00 85.48
C SER A 12 32.14 -49.43 84.90
N ILE A 13 31.05 -50.19 85.03
CA ILE A 13 30.67 -51.27 84.07
C ILE A 13 29.27 -51.05 83.45
N VAL A 14 28.56 -49.96 83.80
CA VAL A 14 27.29 -49.56 83.14
C VAL A 14 27.40 -48.17 82.51
N ALA A 15 28.47 -47.96 81.74
CA ALA A 15 28.62 -46.84 80.80
C ALA A 15 29.06 -47.29 79.39
N SER A 16 29.16 -48.60 79.14
CA SER A 16 29.62 -49.18 77.86
C SER A 16 28.49 -49.46 76.86
N LEU A 17 27.31 -48.86 77.04
CA LEU A 17 26.18 -48.98 76.10
C LEU A 17 25.89 -47.67 75.33
N CYS A 18 26.79 -46.68 75.38
CA CYS A 18 26.48 -45.32 74.89
C CYS A 18 27.65 -44.58 74.21
N ILE A 19 28.69 -45.27 73.73
CA ILE A 19 29.88 -44.65 73.08
C ILE A 19 30.11 -45.15 71.64
N THR A 20 29.36 -46.16 71.17
CA THR A 20 29.45 -46.67 69.77
C THR A 20 28.37 -46.13 68.84
N SER A 21 27.56 -45.16 69.26
CA SER A 21 26.45 -44.62 68.44
C SER A 21 26.80 -43.36 67.66
N THR A 22 27.79 -42.56 68.08
CA THR A 22 28.08 -41.26 67.44
C THR A 22 28.75 -41.41 66.07
N SER A 23 29.72 -42.31 65.92
CA SER A 23 30.38 -42.52 64.61
C SER A 23 29.42 -43.04 63.54
N TYR A 24 28.48 -43.92 63.92
CA TYR A 24 27.46 -44.41 63.00
C TYR A 24 26.37 -43.37 62.73
N ALA A 25 26.06 -42.47 63.69
CA ALA A 25 25.13 -41.37 63.46
C ALA A 25 25.72 -40.34 62.47
N ASP A 26 26.95 -39.88 62.68
CA ASP A 26 27.64 -38.97 61.76
C ASP A 26 27.76 -39.58 60.35
N ASP A 27 28.19 -40.85 60.24
CA ASP A 27 28.30 -41.55 58.95
C ASP A 27 26.94 -41.74 58.25
N ILE A 28 25.83 -41.83 59.00
CA ILE A 28 24.47 -41.92 58.46
C ILE A 28 23.98 -40.53 58.03
N GLU A 29 24.17 -39.49 58.86
CA GLU A 29 23.77 -38.12 58.52
C GLU A 29 24.53 -37.58 57.31
N VAL A 30 25.83 -37.86 57.18
CA VAL A 30 26.62 -37.50 55.99
C VAL A 30 26.16 -38.27 54.75
N LYS A 31 25.86 -39.57 54.86
CA LYS A 31 25.34 -40.36 53.71
C LYS A 31 23.95 -39.91 53.28
N ILE A 32 23.06 -39.61 54.22
CA ILE A 32 21.73 -39.06 53.93
C ILE A 32 21.89 -37.69 53.24
N SER A 33 22.71 -36.79 53.80
CA SER A 33 22.94 -35.46 53.25
C SER A 33 23.51 -35.50 51.83
N ASN A 34 24.50 -36.35 51.56
CA ASN A 34 25.04 -36.52 50.21
C ASN A 34 24.00 -37.13 49.27
N SER A 35 23.27 -38.18 49.67
CA SER A 35 22.23 -38.77 48.81
C SER A 35 21.10 -37.80 48.47
N LEU A 36 20.76 -36.87 49.39
CA LEU A 36 19.80 -35.81 49.16
C LEU A 36 20.34 -34.73 48.22
N LEU A 37 21.64 -34.40 48.31
CA LEU A 37 22.31 -33.46 47.42
C LEU A 37 22.45 -34.02 45.99
N ASP A 38 22.79 -35.29 45.85
CA ASP A 38 22.82 -36.01 44.57
C ASP A 38 21.40 -36.01 43.96
N THR A 39 20.40 -36.49 44.72
CA THR A 39 18.97 -36.47 44.31
C THR A 39 18.44 -35.07 43.98
N TYR A 40 19.01 -34.02 44.58
CA TYR A 40 18.65 -32.63 44.25
C TYR A 40 19.30 -32.21 42.94
N THR A 41 20.59 -32.50 42.75
CA THR A 41 21.36 -32.18 41.53
C THR A 41 20.75 -32.87 40.31
N ASP A 42 20.48 -34.17 40.39
CA ASP A 42 19.83 -34.97 39.33
C ASP A 42 18.53 -34.33 38.83
N LYS A 43 17.71 -33.77 39.74
CA LYS A 43 16.43 -33.12 39.39
C LYS A 43 16.59 -31.82 38.61
N TYR A 44 17.67 -31.07 38.84
CA TYR A 44 17.92 -29.85 38.06
C TYR A 44 18.55 -30.16 36.71
N GLU A 45 19.39 -31.21 36.61
CA GLU A 45 19.84 -31.73 35.31
C GLU A 45 18.67 -32.26 34.47
N GLU A 46 17.72 -32.99 35.08
CA GLU A 46 16.48 -33.40 34.41
C GLU A 46 15.60 -32.20 34.01
N ALA A 47 15.64 -31.10 34.77
CA ALA A 47 14.91 -29.87 34.43
C ALA A 47 15.54 -29.12 33.25
N ASP A 48 16.87 -29.09 33.12
CA ASP A 48 17.57 -28.54 31.95
C ASP A 48 17.24 -29.32 30.67
N LEU A 49 17.09 -30.65 30.74
CA LEU A 49 16.60 -31.46 29.63
C LEU A 49 15.16 -31.06 29.21
N VAL A 50 14.30 -30.63 30.14
CA VAL A 50 12.96 -30.11 29.84
C VAL A 50 13.03 -28.71 29.20
N VAL A 51 13.92 -27.83 29.68
CA VAL A 51 14.15 -26.50 29.08
C VAL A 51 14.60 -26.64 27.62
N MET A 52 15.57 -27.52 27.34
CA MET A 52 16.01 -27.79 25.97
C MET A 52 14.88 -28.37 25.11
N LYS A 53 14.15 -29.38 25.61
CA LYS A 53 13.02 -29.98 24.87
C LYS A 53 11.92 -28.96 24.53
N LEU A 54 11.61 -28.03 25.43
CA LEU A 54 10.66 -26.94 25.16
C LEU A 54 11.17 -25.98 24.08
N SER A 55 12.47 -25.69 24.06
CA SER A 55 13.09 -24.89 23.00
C SER A 55 13.05 -25.60 21.65
N ASP A 56 13.34 -26.90 21.59
CA ASP A 56 13.27 -27.70 20.36
C ASP A 56 11.86 -27.74 19.79
N ILE A 57 10.85 -27.99 20.63
CA ILE A 57 9.44 -28.00 20.21
C ILE A 57 9.00 -26.61 19.73
N ARG A 58 9.47 -25.53 20.38
CA ARG A 58 9.23 -24.14 19.91
C ARG A 58 9.82 -23.92 18.51
N LEU A 59 11.06 -24.35 18.26
CA LEU A 59 11.68 -24.25 16.94
C LEU A 59 10.94 -25.09 15.89
N SER A 60 10.52 -26.32 16.24
CA SER A 60 9.68 -27.16 15.36
C SER A 60 8.33 -26.52 15.04
N ALA A 61 7.67 -25.87 16.01
CA ALA A 61 6.42 -25.15 15.79
C ALA A 61 6.61 -23.89 14.91
N MET A 62 7.74 -23.20 15.04
CA MET A 62 8.09 -22.09 14.14
C MET A 62 8.42 -22.57 12.72
N ALA A 63 9.05 -23.74 12.57
CA ALA A 63 9.28 -24.35 11.27
C ALA A 63 7.98 -24.83 10.60
N TYR A 64 7.06 -25.42 11.36
CA TYR A 64 5.71 -25.79 10.91
C TYR A 64 4.95 -24.56 10.40
N TRP A 65 4.96 -23.47 11.18
CA TRP A 65 4.34 -22.20 10.76
C TRP A 65 4.95 -21.69 9.45
N ALA A 66 6.27 -21.76 9.29
CA ALA A 66 6.96 -21.25 8.10
C ALA A 66 6.62 -22.01 6.79
N GLN A 67 6.06 -23.21 6.86
CA GLN A 67 5.57 -23.96 5.69
C GLN A 67 4.05 -23.89 5.52
N ASN A 68 3.29 -23.90 6.62
CA ASN A 68 1.85 -24.07 6.63
C ASN A 68 1.06 -22.77 6.91
N GLU A 69 1.75 -21.66 7.15
CA GLU A 69 1.21 -20.32 7.49
C GLU A 69 0.26 -20.31 8.72
N SER A 70 0.30 -21.37 9.52
CA SER A 70 -0.48 -21.54 10.75
C SER A 70 0.27 -22.45 11.71
N TYR A 71 0.01 -22.31 13.01
CA TYR A 71 0.53 -23.25 14.01
C TYR A 71 -0.23 -24.59 13.98
N PRO A 72 0.37 -25.69 14.46
CA PRO A 72 -0.31 -26.99 14.58
C PRO A 72 -1.67 -26.88 15.27
N ALA A 73 -2.68 -27.61 14.80
CA ALA A 73 -3.97 -27.66 15.50
C ALA A 73 -3.85 -28.50 16.77
N VAL A 74 -3.03 -29.56 16.73
CA VAL A 74 -2.59 -30.33 17.88
C VAL A 74 -1.08 -30.56 17.81
N ILE A 75 -0.41 -30.64 18.96
CA ILE A 75 1.05 -30.78 19.03
C ILE A 75 1.60 -32.01 18.26
N ASN A 76 0.78 -33.05 18.08
CA ASN A 76 1.13 -34.25 17.32
C ASN A 76 1.33 -34.02 15.82
N ASP A 77 0.78 -32.95 15.24
CA ASP A 77 0.96 -32.62 13.81
C ASP A 77 2.45 -32.33 13.53
N LEU A 78 3.21 -31.85 14.52
CA LEU A 78 4.66 -31.68 14.41
C LEU A 78 5.40 -33.00 14.14
N ILE A 79 4.93 -34.12 14.68
CA ILE A 79 5.52 -35.44 14.41
C ILE A 79 4.97 -36.02 13.11
N ALA A 80 3.65 -35.90 12.87
CA ALA A 80 3.00 -36.41 11.67
C ALA A 80 3.61 -35.80 10.39
N ASP A 81 3.82 -34.49 10.39
CA ASP A 81 4.36 -33.74 9.26
C ASP A 81 5.91 -33.62 9.31
N SER A 82 6.57 -34.39 10.18
CA SER A 82 8.04 -34.53 10.25
C SER A 82 8.83 -33.25 10.62
N PHE A 83 8.23 -32.32 11.36
CA PHE A 83 8.91 -31.15 11.94
C PHE A 83 9.59 -31.43 13.30
N TYR A 84 9.15 -32.47 14.01
CA TYR A 84 9.70 -32.89 15.29
C TYR A 84 9.91 -34.40 15.32
N PHE A 85 11.11 -34.83 15.73
CA PHE A 85 11.52 -36.24 15.75
C PHE A 85 11.63 -36.83 17.16
N GLY A 86 11.27 -36.04 18.19
CA GLY A 86 11.32 -36.45 19.59
C GLY A 86 9.99 -36.94 20.15
N THR A 87 9.91 -37.04 21.48
CA THR A 87 8.68 -37.36 22.22
C THR A 87 8.21 -36.16 23.03
N PHE A 88 6.90 -35.98 23.18
CA PHE A 88 6.33 -34.93 24.06
C PHE A 88 6.35 -35.29 25.55
N THR A 89 6.85 -36.46 25.93
CA THR A 89 7.02 -36.85 27.34
C THR A 89 8.33 -36.27 27.90
N THR A 90 8.28 -35.69 29.10
CA THR A 90 9.43 -35.19 29.85
C THR A 90 10.21 -36.33 30.52
N THR A 91 11.41 -36.03 31.02
CA THR A 91 12.18 -36.89 31.94
C THR A 91 11.35 -37.30 33.17
N PHE A 92 10.58 -36.36 33.73
CA PHE A 92 9.64 -36.58 34.83
C PHE A 92 8.38 -37.39 34.46
N GLY A 93 8.27 -37.89 33.23
CA GLY A 93 7.13 -38.70 32.77
C GLY A 93 5.84 -37.94 32.45
N THR A 94 5.84 -36.61 32.54
CA THR A 94 4.69 -35.76 32.23
C THR A 94 4.64 -35.42 30.73
N VAL A 95 3.47 -35.07 30.20
CA VAL A 95 3.27 -34.80 28.76
C VAL A 95 3.18 -33.30 28.50
N ILE A 96 3.94 -32.83 27.51
CA ILE A 96 3.87 -31.48 26.97
C ILE A 96 2.67 -31.39 26.03
N ASN A 97 1.76 -30.46 26.31
CA ASN A 97 0.61 -30.16 25.48
C ASN A 97 0.86 -28.86 24.71
N GLY A 98 0.40 -28.79 23.47
CA GLY A 98 0.45 -27.59 22.64
C GLY A 98 -0.96 -27.08 22.34
N ALA A 99 -1.15 -25.77 22.37
CA ALA A 99 -2.40 -25.10 22.05
C ALA A 99 -2.15 -23.91 21.10
N ASN A 100 -2.91 -23.89 20.01
CA ASN A 100 -2.95 -22.80 19.04
C ASN A 100 -3.92 -21.71 19.53
N ASN A 101 -3.43 -20.48 19.66
CA ASN A 101 -4.21 -19.27 19.85
C ASN A 101 -4.01 -18.36 18.62
N VAL A 102 -4.91 -17.40 18.40
CA VAL A 102 -4.96 -16.58 17.17
C VAL A 102 -3.59 -16.05 16.72
N ASP A 103 -2.82 -15.44 17.62
CA ASP A 103 -1.52 -14.82 17.33
C ASP A 103 -0.33 -15.51 18.03
N SER A 104 -0.54 -16.68 18.66
CA SER A 104 0.48 -17.33 19.50
C SER A 104 0.32 -18.84 19.62
N TYR A 105 1.42 -19.53 19.94
CA TYR A 105 1.39 -20.93 20.34
C TYR A 105 1.84 -21.08 21.79
N ALA A 106 1.12 -21.89 22.56
CA ALA A 106 1.41 -22.15 23.97
C ALA A 106 1.77 -23.62 24.21
N LEU A 107 2.92 -23.87 24.82
CA LEU A 107 3.35 -25.16 25.33
C LEU A 107 3.11 -25.21 26.84
N THR A 108 2.44 -26.26 27.32
CA THR A 108 2.03 -26.40 28.72
C THR A 108 2.36 -27.78 29.25
N LEU A 109 2.98 -27.88 30.43
CA LEU A 109 3.31 -29.15 31.09
C LEU A 109 3.27 -29.00 32.62
N ASP A 110 3.00 -30.09 33.33
CA ASP A 110 3.10 -30.15 34.79
C ASP A 110 4.44 -30.76 35.22
N LEU A 111 5.02 -30.27 36.32
CA LEU A 111 6.24 -30.81 36.94
C LEU A 111 5.98 -31.35 38.36
N PRO A 112 6.87 -32.19 38.91
CA PRO A 112 6.66 -32.79 40.24
C PRO A 112 6.58 -31.80 41.40
N SER A 113 7.16 -30.59 41.26
CA SER A 113 7.16 -29.57 42.31
C SER A 113 7.13 -28.14 41.74
N PRO A 114 6.63 -27.15 42.50
CA PRO A 114 6.58 -25.75 42.06
C PRO A 114 7.97 -25.11 41.95
N GLU A 115 8.98 -25.60 42.66
CA GLU A 115 10.36 -25.13 42.54
C GLU A 115 10.95 -25.49 41.16
N LEU A 116 10.68 -26.70 40.68
CA LEU A 116 11.05 -27.13 39.32
C LEU A 116 10.26 -26.36 38.26
N ALA A 117 8.96 -26.10 38.51
CA ALA A 117 8.14 -25.27 37.62
C ALA A 117 8.70 -23.85 37.48
N SER A 118 9.06 -23.22 38.60
CA SER A 118 9.71 -21.90 38.62
C SER A 118 11.06 -21.89 37.88
N TYR A 119 11.87 -22.94 38.07
CA TYR A 119 13.17 -23.09 37.40
C TYR A 119 13.01 -23.23 35.86
N VAL A 120 12.21 -24.20 35.40
CA VAL A 120 12.00 -24.45 33.96
C VAL A 120 11.33 -23.25 33.30
N ALA A 121 10.33 -22.64 33.94
CA ALA A 121 9.70 -21.41 33.43
C ALA A 121 10.71 -20.27 33.24
N SER A 122 11.62 -20.08 34.22
CA SER A 122 12.69 -19.09 34.11
C SER A 122 13.64 -19.39 32.94
N GLY A 123 14.03 -20.66 32.76
CA GLY A 123 14.92 -21.09 31.67
C GLY A 123 14.35 -20.86 30.26
N VAL A 124 13.03 -20.99 30.08
CA VAL A 124 12.37 -20.79 28.77
C VAL A 124 11.78 -19.38 28.57
N ASN A 125 11.90 -18.48 29.55
CA ASN A 125 11.16 -17.20 29.61
C ASN A 125 9.62 -17.38 29.57
N GLY A 126 9.14 -18.46 30.18
CA GLY A 126 7.73 -18.76 30.35
C GLY A 126 7.15 -18.25 31.67
N THR A 127 5.96 -18.73 31.98
CA THR A 127 5.24 -18.48 33.25
C THR A 127 5.02 -19.79 33.97
N PHE A 128 4.78 -19.74 35.29
CA PHE A 128 4.36 -20.91 36.06
C PHE A 128 3.19 -20.57 36.99
N ASN A 129 2.37 -21.58 37.30
CA ASN A 129 1.29 -21.49 38.28
C ASN A 129 1.25 -22.81 39.06
N GLY A 130 1.67 -22.77 40.33
CA GLY A 130 1.92 -23.99 41.10
C GLY A 130 2.94 -24.89 40.39
N ASN A 131 2.51 -26.08 39.99
CA ASN A 131 3.33 -27.08 39.33
C ASN A 131 3.35 -26.96 37.79
N THR A 132 2.47 -26.16 37.20
CA THR A 132 2.30 -26.04 35.75
C THR A 132 3.21 -24.98 35.18
N VAL A 133 3.98 -25.32 34.13
CA VAL A 133 4.77 -24.39 33.32
C VAL A 133 4.01 -24.10 32.02
N ARG A 134 3.97 -22.83 31.61
CA ARG A 134 3.42 -22.38 30.32
C ARG A 134 4.40 -21.47 29.60
N LEU A 135 4.96 -21.95 28.49
CA LEU A 135 5.76 -21.19 27.53
C LEU A 135 4.84 -20.73 26.39
N GLU A 136 4.79 -19.44 26.12
CA GLU A 136 4.04 -18.86 25.00
C GLU A 136 4.97 -18.07 24.09
N PHE A 137 4.78 -18.22 22.78
CA PHE A 137 5.51 -17.45 21.77
C PHE A 137 4.56 -17.01 20.65
N GLY A 138 4.71 -15.75 20.24
CA GLY A 138 3.95 -15.17 19.13
C GLY A 138 4.49 -15.56 17.76
N LEU A 139 3.78 -15.11 16.72
CA LEU A 139 4.10 -15.32 15.31
C LEU A 139 5.58 -15.05 14.96
N PRO A 140 6.17 -15.80 14.00
CA PRO A 140 7.47 -15.46 13.42
C PRO A 140 7.44 -14.07 12.76
N MET A 141 8.55 -13.32 12.79
CA MET A 141 8.60 -11.97 12.19
C MET A 141 8.30 -11.95 10.68
N SER A 142 8.47 -13.08 9.99
CA SER A 142 8.08 -13.24 8.58
C SER A 142 6.56 -13.18 8.35
N ALA A 143 5.75 -13.56 9.34
CA ALA A 143 4.29 -13.46 9.28
C ALA A 143 3.86 -11.98 9.24
N ILE A 144 4.32 -11.22 10.25
CA ILE A 144 3.98 -9.81 10.46
C ILE A 144 4.43 -8.94 9.26
N ALA A 145 5.49 -9.35 8.56
CA ALA A 145 5.98 -8.64 7.38
C ALA A 145 5.12 -8.85 6.13
N ARG A 146 4.37 -9.95 6.01
CA ARG A 146 3.61 -10.29 4.79
C ARG A 146 2.36 -9.40 4.66
N ASP A 147 1.56 -9.32 5.72
CA ASP A 147 0.28 -8.60 5.77
C ASP A 147 0.41 -7.07 5.65
N VAL A 148 1.62 -6.52 5.84
CA VAL A 148 1.89 -5.08 5.79
C VAL A 148 2.39 -4.63 4.41
N SER A 149 2.56 -5.56 3.46
CA SER A 149 3.11 -5.28 2.13
C SER A 149 2.11 -5.59 1.01
N LEU A 150 1.91 -4.62 0.10
CA LEU A 150 1.29 -4.88 -1.19
C LEU A 150 2.16 -5.85 -1.99
N SER A 151 1.55 -6.90 -2.53
CA SER A 151 2.24 -7.87 -3.36
C SER A 151 2.77 -7.23 -4.65
N ARG A 152 3.95 -7.68 -5.07
CA ARG A 152 4.61 -7.23 -6.31
C ARG A 152 4.03 -7.88 -7.57
N PHE A 153 3.28 -8.95 -7.40
CA PHE A 153 2.63 -9.74 -8.44
C PHE A 153 1.24 -10.11 -7.95
N ASP A 154 0.30 -10.36 -8.86
CA ASP A 154 -1.01 -10.89 -8.49
C ASP A 154 -0.84 -12.22 -7.70
N ASP A 155 -1.32 -12.24 -6.46
CA ASP A 155 -1.44 -13.43 -5.60
C ASP A 155 -2.93 -13.81 -5.51
N PRO A 156 -3.45 -14.69 -6.40
CA PRO A 156 -4.86 -15.07 -6.37
C PRO A 156 -5.24 -15.94 -5.16
N ALA A 157 -4.27 -16.51 -4.44
CA ALA A 157 -4.52 -17.27 -3.24
C ALA A 157 -4.76 -16.35 -2.03
N ASN A 158 -4.18 -15.15 -2.05
CA ASN A 158 -4.29 -14.15 -0.98
C ASN A 158 -4.65 -12.78 -1.58
N PRO A 159 -5.89 -12.63 -2.10
CA PRO A 159 -6.29 -11.46 -2.90
C PRO A 159 -6.22 -10.13 -2.14
N ASP A 160 -6.24 -10.17 -0.80
CA ASP A 160 -6.14 -9.00 0.05
C ASP A 160 -4.73 -8.39 0.02
N LEU A 161 -3.68 -9.17 -0.27
CA LEU A 161 -2.32 -8.66 -0.51
C LEU A 161 -2.21 -7.89 -1.84
N ASN A 162 -3.18 -8.01 -2.74
CA ASN A 162 -3.26 -7.23 -3.99
C ASN A 162 -4.15 -5.99 -3.83
N ARG A 163 -4.67 -5.74 -2.62
CA ARG A 163 -5.60 -4.65 -2.29
C ARG A 163 -5.03 -3.75 -1.24
N MET A 164 -5.59 -2.55 -1.19
CA MET A 164 -5.23 -1.54 -0.22
C MET A 164 -6.54 -1.01 0.38
N GLU A 165 -6.73 -1.28 1.67
CA GLU A 165 -7.99 -1.02 2.40
C GLU A 165 -8.05 0.41 3.01
N ALA A 166 -7.12 1.30 2.62
CA ALA A 166 -7.02 2.68 3.09
C ALA A 166 -6.46 3.60 1.98
N ASP A 167 -6.70 4.91 2.06
CA ASP A 167 -6.23 5.87 1.05
C ASP A 167 -4.70 6.06 1.05
N ILE A 168 -4.10 6.25 -0.14
CA ILE A 168 -2.69 6.66 -0.24
C ILE A 168 -2.55 8.15 0.08
N ASN A 169 -1.92 8.47 1.20
CA ASN A 169 -1.38 9.81 1.44
C ASN A 169 0.10 9.87 1.04
N MET A 170 0.38 10.49 -0.11
CA MET A 170 1.76 10.65 -0.62
C MET A 170 2.58 11.74 0.11
N ASN A 171 1.99 12.51 1.04
CA ASN A 171 2.65 13.61 1.75
C ASN A 171 3.39 14.61 0.84
N GLY A 172 2.83 14.91 -0.34
CA GLY A 172 3.41 15.80 -1.34
C GLY A 172 4.52 15.20 -2.22
N ASN A 173 4.77 13.89 -2.16
CA ASN A 173 5.74 13.21 -3.02
C ASN A 173 5.13 12.78 -4.37
N ASP A 174 6.00 12.68 -5.39
CA ASP A 174 5.63 12.26 -6.74
C ASP A 174 5.32 10.76 -6.85
N VAL A 175 4.39 10.40 -7.74
CA VAL A 175 4.13 9.02 -8.15
C VAL A 175 4.79 8.77 -9.51
N ASN A 176 5.95 8.10 -9.50
CA ASN A 176 6.78 7.88 -10.69
C ASN A 176 6.70 6.44 -11.22
N ASN A 177 7.09 6.24 -12.49
CA ASN A 177 7.22 4.92 -13.14
C ASN A 177 5.90 4.10 -13.17
N VAL A 178 4.76 4.77 -13.34
CA VAL A 178 3.45 4.12 -13.54
C VAL A 178 3.15 3.98 -15.03
N GLY A 179 2.92 2.74 -15.49
CA GLY A 179 2.57 2.48 -16.89
C GLY A 179 1.13 2.88 -17.25
N SER A 180 0.19 2.70 -16.33
CA SER A 180 -1.22 3.08 -16.50
C SER A 180 -1.92 3.27 -15.16
N VAL A 181 -2.78 4.29 -15.04
CA VAL A 181 -3.74 4.43 -13.93
C VAL A 181 -5.13 4.19 -14.50
N THR A 182 -5.86 3.23 -13.93
CA THR A 182 -7.29 3.02 -14.21
C THR A 182 -8.07 3.35 -12.94
N ALA A 183 -9.03 4.28 -13.03
CA ALA A 183 -9.83 4.73 -11.90
C ALA A 183 -11.25 5.07 -12.37
N ASN A 184 -12.24 4.85 -11.50
CA ASN A 184 -13.63 5.25 -11.76
C ASN A 184 -13.81 6.78 -11.80
N THR A 185 -12.99 7.51 -11.04
CA THR A 185 -12.98 8.98 -10.95
C THR A 185 -11.56 9.45 -10.68
N ALA A 186 -11.16 10.57 -11.27
CA ALA A 186 -9.91 11.26 -10.96
C ALA A 186 -10.19 12.77 -10.79
N THR A 187 -9.66 13.36 -9.72
CA THR A 187 -9.81 14.80 -9.42
C THR A 187 -8.42 15.41 -9.30
N ILE A 188 -8.12 16.39 -10.17
CA ILE A 188 -6.82 17.06 -10.21
C ILE A 188 -7.03 18.50 -9.72
N ASN A 189 -6.55 18.82 -8.52
CA ASN A 189 -6.64 20.15 -7.91
C ASN A 189 -5.42 21.00 -8.29
N GLY A 190 -5.15 21.13 -9.59
CA GLY A 190 -3.97 21.78 -10.15
C GLY A 190 -3.89 21.58 -11.67
N ASP A 191 -2.71 21.80 -12.26
CA ASP A 191 -2.51 21.67 -13.70
C ASP A 191 -2.36 20.21 -14.14
N LEU A 192 -3.05 19.83 -15.22
CA LEU A 192 -2.84 18.58 -15.94
C LEU A 192 -1.94 18.83 -17.16
N VAL A 193 -0.72 18.29 -17.12
CA VAL A 193 0.24 18.39 -18.23
C VAL A 193 0.34 17.04 -18.95
N VAL A 194 -0.10 16.99 -20.22
CA VAL A 194 -0.05 15.79 -21.06
C VAL A 194 1.09 15.89 -22.06
N ASN A 195 2.27 15.38 -21.69
CA ASN A 195 3.46 15.35 -22.55
C ASN A 195 3.50 14.09 -23.42
N SER A 196 2.56 13.97 -24.38
CA SER A 196 2.56 12.91 -25.40
C SER A 196 2.48 13.53 -26.79
N GLY A 197 3.49 13.29 -27.63
CA GLY A 197 3.68 13.95 -28.92
C GLY A 197 2.64 13.66 -30.02
N ALA A 198 1.57 12.92 -29.71
CA ALA A 198 0.51 12.56 -30.67
C ALA A 198 -0.91 12.50 -30.09
N ASN A 199 -1.13 12.73 -28.79
CA ASN A 199 -2.44 12.49 -28.17
C ASN A 199 -3.22 13.79 -27.89
N THR A 200 -4.38 13.90 -28.54
CA THR A 200 -5.43 14.87 -28.23
C THR A 200 -6.08 14.55 -26.88
N LEU A 201 -6.44 15.57 -26.10
CA LEU A 201 -7.39 15.41 -24.99
C LEU A 201 -8.78 15.23 -25.60
N GLU A 202 -9.36 14.02 -25.53
CA GLU A 202 -10.68 13.69 -26.05
C GLU A 202 -11.66 13.44 -24.89
N MET A 203 -12.76 14.21 -24.82
CA MET A 203 -13.89 13.92 -23.94
C MET A 203 -15.16 13.85 -24.78
N THR A 204 -15.97 12.84 -24.50
CA THR A 204 -17.31 12.68 -25.07
C THR A 204 -18.33 13.59 -24.38
N THR A 205 -19.62 13.38 -24.61
CA THR A 205 -20.71 14.38 -24.65
C THR A 205 -21.02 15.25 -23.40
N SER A 206 -20.19 15.25 -22.36
CA SER A 206 -20.20 16.26 -21.28
C SER A 206 -19.16 17.39 -21.47
N GLY A 207 -18.25 17.27 -22.45
CA GLY A 207 -17.52 18.40 -23.04
C GLY A 207 -16.12 18.71 -22.50
N LEU A 208 -15.16 18.83 -23.44
CA LEU A 208 -13.81 19.36 -23.21
C LEU A 208 -13.81 20.85 -22.86
N ARG A 209 -12.92 21.28 -21.96
CA ARG A 209 -12.63 22.69 -21.70
C ARG A 209 -11.16 22.98 -22.03
N TYR A 210 -10.91 23.64 -23.15
CA TYR A 210 -9.58 24.06 -23.61
C TYR A 210 -9.31 25.52 -23.23
N ASN A 211 -8.04 25.96 -23.32
CA ASN A 211 -7.67 27.37 -23.18
C ASN A 211 -7.49 28.03 -24.56
N GLY A 212 -8.29 29.05 -24.88
CA GLY A 212 -8.16 29.85 -26.10
C GLY A 212 -7.01 30.85 -25.97
N SER A 213 -6.14 30.98 -26.97
CA SER A 213 -6.50 31.61 -28.25
C SER A 213 -6.54 30.70 -29.48
N GLN A 214 -6.28 29.40 -29.33
CA GLN A 214 -6.02 28.51 -30.48
C GLN A 214 -7.25 27.77 -31.05
N VAL A 215 -8.41 27.83 -30.39
CA VAL A 215 -9.66 27.22 -30.90
C VAL A 215 -10.80 28.23 -30.73
N ILE A 216 -11.65 28.33 -31.76
CA ILE A 216 -12.85 29.15 -31.80
C ILE A 216 -14.07 28.24 -31.58
N THR A 217 -14.99 28.64 -30.71
CA THR A 217 -16.30 28.00 -30.50
C THR A 217 -17.44 28.96 -30.84
N SER A 218 -18.67 28.45 -30.90
CA SER A 218 -19.89 29.26 -30.98
C SER A 218 -19.96 30.37 -29.92
N ASP A 219 -19.37 30.13 -28.76
CA ASP A 219 -19.55 30.95 -27.56
C ASP A 219 -18.48 32.05 -27.43
N ASN A 220 -17.39 31.96 -28.20
CA ASN A 220 -16.29 32.93 -28.17
C ASN A 220 -15.94 33.54 -29.54
N ILE A 221 -16.64 33.15 -30.62
CA ILE A 221 -16.47 33.74 -31.95
C ILE A 221 -16.66 35.27 -31.96
N ASP A 222 -17.59 35.79 -31.16
CA ASP A 222 -17.86 37.24 -31.04
C ASP A 222 -16.74 38.00 -30.29
N ALA A 223 -15.92 37.29 -29.51
CA ALA A 223 -14.78 37.84 -28.78
C ALA A 223 -13.43 37.55 -29.46
N TYR A 224 -13.43 36.74 -30.52
CA TYR A 224 -12.23 36.43 -31.30
C TYR A 224 -11.88 37.62 -32.20
N SER A 225 -10.82 38.34 -31.84
CA SER A 225 -10.19 39.30 -32.75
C SER A 225 -9.24 38.53 -33.67
N PRO A 226 -9.55 38.34 -34.97
CA PRO A 226 -8.53 37.93 -35.92
C PRO A 226 -7.42 38.98 -36.00
N GLY A 227 -6.26 38.55 -36.51
CA GLY A 227 -5.22 39.49 -36.97
C GLY A 227 -5.66 40.25 -38.22
N GLU A 228 -4.69 40.88 -38.91
CA GLU A 228 -4.93 41.81 -40.03
C GLU A 228 -5.69 41.23 -41.25
N ASP A 229 -6.00 39.93 -41.29
CA ASP A 229 -6.44 39.22 -42.49
C ASP A 229 -7.55 38.17 -42.24
N ALA A 230 -8.61 38.51 -41.49
CA ALA A 230 -9.85 37.73 -41.55
C ALA A 230 -11.13 38.58 -41.52
N VAL A 231 -11.99 38.34 -42.51
CA VAL A 231 -13.37 38.84 -42.56
C VAL A 231 -14.31 37.67 -42.28
N LEU A 232 -14.67 37.46 -41.01
CA LEU A 232 -15.72 36.51 -40.66
C LEU A 232 -17.10 37.13 -40.95
N LYS A 233 -17.98 36.34 -41.57
CA LYS A 233 -19.41 36.65 -41.71
C LYS A 233 -20.23 35.44 -41.27
N SER A 234 -21.01 35.62 -40.21
CA SER A 234 -22.26 34.86 -40.05
C SER A 234 -23.26 35.32 -41.13
N GLU A 235 -24.23 34.48 -41.48
CA GLU A 235 -25.09 34.59 -42.68
C GLU A 235 -25.98 35.86 -42.80
N GLY A 236 -25.88 36.82 -41.89
CA GLY A 236 -26.70 38.04 -41.87
C GLY A 236 -26.00 39.32 -41.41
N ALA A 237 -24.67 39.41 -41.46
CA ALA A 237 -23.93 40.57 -40.95
C ALA A 237 -24.23 41.89 -41.72
N ILE A 238 -25.14 42.71 -41.17
CA ILE A 238 -25.41 44.08 -41.65
C ILE A 238 -24.28 45.00 -41.16
N MET A 239 -23.46 45.47 -42.10
CA MET A 239 -22.37 46.41 -41.83
C MET A 239 -22.90 47.86 -41.88
N ASN A 240 -23.12 48.47 -40.72
CA ASN A 240 -23.62 49.86 -40.58
C ASN A 240 -22.47 50.83 -40.25
N GLY A 241 -22.17 51.76 -41.15
CA GLY A 241 -21.16 52.81 -40.92
C GLY A 241 -20.43 53.25 -42.18
N LEU A 242 -19.43 54.12 -42.02
CA LEU A 242 -18.46 54.43 -43.07
C LEU A 242 -17.36 53.36 -43.07
N TYR A 243 -17.23 52.62 -44.16
CA TYR A 243 -16.19 51.59 -44.33
C TYR A 243 -15.13 52.05 -45.33
N THR A 244 -13.87 51.93 -44.93
CA THR A 244 -12.71 52.26 -45.76
C THR A 244 -11.92 50.97 -46.00
N ILE A 245 -11.88 50.50 -47.24
CA ILE A 245 -11.03 49.37 -47.63
C ILE A 245 -9.68 49.95 -48.09
N GLN A 246 -8.64 49.78 -47.28
CA GLN A 246 -7.27 50.18 -47.61
C GLN A 246 -6.31 49.03 -47.28
N GLY A 247 -5.64 48.52 -48.32
CA GLY A 247 -4.47 47.64 -48.21
C GLY A 247 -3.23 48.34 -48.78
N ALA A 248 -2.05 47.79 -48.51
CA ALA A 248 -0.74 48.42 -48.83
C ALA A 248 -0.46 48.65 -50.33
N ASN A 249 -1.30 48.15 -51.24
CA ASN A 249 -1.39 48.53 -52.65
C ASN A 249 -2.87 48.74 -52.99
N SER A 250 -3.36 49.97 -52.84
CA SER A 250 -4.76 50.26 -52.54
C SER A 250 -5.71 50.12 -53.73
N GLY A 251 -6.58 49.10 -53.67
CA GLY A 251 -7.76 48.95 -54.53
C GLY A 251 -8.70 47.86 -54.00
N LEU A 252 -10.00 47.97 -54.31
CA LEU A 252 -10.93 46.87 -54.14
C LEU A 252 -10.82 45.96 -55.37
N THR A 253 -10.14 44.82 -55.24
CA THR A 253 -10.09 43.81 -56.29
C THR A 253 -11.42 43.06 -56.32
N ILE A 254 -12.21 43.27 -57.38
CA ILE A 254 -13.39 42.47 -57.71
C ILE A 254 -12.92 41.43 -58.72
N GLY A 255 -13.01 40.14 -58.37
CA GLY A 255 -12.61 39.05 -59.27
C GLY A 255 -13.54 38.92 -60.48
N ASP A 256 -13.09 38.20 -61.51
CA ASP A 256 -13.91 37.89 -62.67
C ASP A 256 -15.25 37.24 -62.25
N ASP A 257 -16.30 37.53 -63.02
CA ASP A 257 -17.71 37.17 -62.73
C ASP A 257 -18.30 37.71 -61.39
N SER A 258 -17.55 38.52 -60.63
CA SER A 258 -18.02 39.15 -59.37
C SER A 258 -18.47 40.59 -59.57
N ARG A 259 -19.34 41.10 -58.69
CA ARG A 259 -19.77 42.51 -58.69
C ARG A 259 -20.10 43.03 -57.29
N LEU A 260 -19.82 44.31 -57.06
CA LEU A 260 -20.31 45.05 -55.89
C LEU A 260 -21.73 45.54 -56.19
N ASN A 261 -22.74 44.95 -55.53
CA ASN A 261 -24.13 45.34 -55.69
C ASN A 261 -24.57 46.33 -54.60
N PHE A 262 -25.12 47.47 -55.00
CA PHE A 262 -25.89 48.34 -54.12
C PHE A 262 -27.37 47.94 -54.24
N GLN A 263 -27.95 47.49 -53.12
CA GLN A 263 -29.28 46.90 -53.09
C GLN A 263 -30.21 47.61 -52.11
N GLU A 264 -31.49 47.66 -52.45
CA GLU A 264 -32.56 48.11 -51.58
C GLU A 264 -33.72 47.11 -51.70
N SER A 265 -34.19 46.60 -50.55
CA SER A 265 -35.30 45.63 -50.47
C SER A 265 -35.14 44.38 -51.36
N GLY A 266 -33.90 43.91 -51.56
CA GLY A 266 -33.58 42.74 -52.39
C GLY A 266 -33.50 43.01 -53.90
N GLU A 267 -33.71 44.26 -54.34
CA GLU A 267 -33.44 44.67 -55.73
C GLU A 267 -32.07 45.36 -55.84
N ILE A 268 -31.30 45.01 -56.87
CA ILE A 268 -30.07 45.72 -57.25
C ILE A 268 -30.44 47.03 -57.97
N LYS A 269 -29.91 48.15 -57.47
CA LYS A 269 -30.15 49.53 -57.95
C LYS A 269 -28.94 50.14 -58.68
N SER A 270 -27.74 49.70 -58.34
CA SER A 270 -26.50 49.98 -59.08
C SER A 270 -25.45 48.92 -58.76
N TRP A 271 -24.44 48.80 -59.62
CA TRP A 271 -23.33 47.89 -59.41
C TRP A 271 -22.01 48.40 -60.01
N VAL A 272 -20.91 47.85 -59.49
CA VAL A 272 -19.58 47.95 -60.09
C VAL A 272 -19.11 46.52 -60.38
N ALA A 273 -18.74 46.24 -61.64
CA ALA A 273 -18.26 44.96 -62.12
C ALA A 273 -16.97 45.15 -62.93
N PRO A 274 -16.00 44.22 -62.89
CA PRO A 274 -14.74 44.35 -63.61
C PRO A 274 -14.91 44.29 -65.13
N THR A 275 -15.98 43.62 -65.60
CA THR A 275 -16.39 43.57 -67.01
C THR A 275 -16.85 44.93 -67.56
N ASP A 276 -17.47 45.75 -66.71
CA ASP A 276 -18.23 46.94 -67.12
C ASP A 276 -17.37 48.22 -67.11
N ARG A 277 -16.11 48.14 -66.63
CA ARG A 277 -15.09 49.21 -66.61
C ARG A 277 -15.63 50.60 -66.21
N GLY A 278 -16.51 50.63 -65.22
CA GLY A 278 -17.26 51.84 -64.88
C GLY A 278 -18.28 51.64 -63.77
N LEU A 279 -19.14 52.65 -63.59
CA LEU A 279 -20.32 52.58 -62.73
C LEU A 279 -21.56 52.37 -63.59
N SER A 280 -22.31 51.29 -63.32
CA SER A 280 -23.61 51.01 -63.92
C SER A 280 -24.73 51.27 -62.91
N ILE A 281 -25.66 52.16 -63.27
CA ILE A 281 -26.89 52.45 -62.53
C ILE A 281 -28.04 51.86 -63.34
N GLY A 282 -28.94 51.10 -62.71
CA GLY A 282 -29.94 50.34 -63.46
C GLY A 282 -30.82 49.46 -62.57
N ARG A 283 -31.68 48.63 -63.18
CA ARG A 283 -32.53 47.69 -62.43
C ARG A 283 -32.32 46.26 -62.92
N GLY A 284 -31.88 45.39 -62.00
CA GLY A 284 -31.64 43.97 -62.30
C GLY A 284 -30.41 43.76 -63.19
N SER A 285 -30.64 43.45 -64.46
CA SER A 285 -29.60 43.26 -65.49
C SER A 285 -29.64 44.31 -66.62
N ALA A 286 -30.45 45.37 -66.47
CA ALA A 286 -30.56 46.45 -67.43
C ALA A 286 -29.96 47.74 -66.85
N SER A 287 -28.91 48.26 -67.49
CA SER A 287 -28.35 49.58 -67.19
C SER A 287 -29.27 50.68 -67.72
N LEU A 288 -29.48 51.71 -66.89
CA LEU A 288 -30.12 52.99 -67.23
C LEU A 288 -29.06 54.07 -67.54
N LEU A 289 -27.89 53.95 -66.94
CA LEU A 289 -26.72 54.79 -67.20
C LEU A 289 -25.47 53.97 -66.90
N THR A 290 -24.55 53.89 -67.84
CA THR A 290 -23.18 53.40 -67.59
C THR A 290 -22.20 54.53 -67.86
N VAL A 291 -21.32 54.77 -66.88
CA VAL A 291 -20.21 55.73 -66.97
C VAL A 291 -18.90 54.95 -66.94
N GLY A 292 -18.28 54.77 -68.12
CA GLY A 292 -17.07 53.98 -68.30
C GLY A 292 -15.76 54.75 -68.11
N ASP A 293 -14.64 54.04 -68.31
CA ASP A 293 -13.28 54.57 -68.31
C ASP A 293 -12.92 55.42 -69.56
N GLY A 294 -13.83 55.49 -70.54
CA GLY A 294 -13.68 56.26 -71.77
C GLY A 294 -12.95 55.53 -72.89
N ALA A 295 -12.56 54.26 -72.71
CA ALA A 295 -12.04 53.42 -73.78
C ALA A 295 -13.18 52.63 -74.47
N TYR A 296 -13.01 52.31 -75.76
CA TYR A 296 -13.93 51.47 -76.55
C TYR A 296 -15.42 51.87 -76.47
N GLU A 297 -15.72 53.13 -76.82
CA GLU A 297 -17.10 53.68 -76.84
C GLU A 297 -17.83 53.71 -75.47
N THR A 298 -17.15 53.39 -74.36
CA THR A 298 -17.69 53.52 -72.99
C THR A 298 -17.69 54.98 -72.49
N GLY A 299 -18.31 55.85 -73.29
CA GLY A 299 -18.66 57.22 -72.88
C GLY A 299 -19.83 57.24 -71.89
N LEU A 300 -20.45 58.41 -71.76
CA LEU A 300 -21.69 58.58 -70.99
C LEU A 300 -22.84 58.03 -71.84
N VAL A 301 -23.18 56.75 -71.67
CA VAL A 301 -24.23 56.05 -72.44
C VAL A 301 -25.57 56.20 -71.73
N PHE A 302 -26.52 56.83 -72.42
CA PHE A 302 -27.94 56.98 -72.04
C PHE A 302 -28.81 55.95 -72.79
#